data_AF-A0A7X7FNU7-F1
#
_entry.id   AF-A0A7X7FNU7-F1
#
_cell.length_a   1.000
_cell.length_b   1.000
_cell.length_c   1.000
_cell.angle_alpha   90.00
_cell.angle_beta   90.00
_cell.angle_gamma   90.00
#
_symmetry.space_group_name_H-M   'P 1'
#
loop_
_entity.id
_entity.type
_entity.pdbx_description
1 polymer ?
#
loop_
_entity_poly.entity_id
_entity_poly.type
_entity_poly.pdbx_seq_one_letter_code
_entity_poly.pdbx_strand_id
1 'polypeptide(L)'
;NGAFSCLRLVNNATHAVMPGTSITASGSSYANAIENNLNLTIHDGGTVTLTSAKKLVNNDNLYAGGTINGDLENNDYLLPANGTSATDQLDIQGDFKQSSAAQLRIRLGGTLPADQYDRIDASGHAELAGTLDVRLINGFAPGAGDRFQILEAGSRTGVFNPVMLPTLLGKLSWRLDYYSTPGLELEVVVGAPPAITGWSSIRTHGSAGTLEIPLDPTDGQVTTECRNEGIKLVAVDFSRDVTAFYAAGQIVVTGGLMVTGEALTNGGTRLEIRLGGSTDKTCYSINVFNSVAGLSGDADCMVGVLIGDANNSRTVNTIDMAMIKSRISQPVTAANCRQDVNLSGTINTIDMALTKSKIPNELGACP
;
A
#
# COMPACT_ATOMS: atom_id res chain seq x y z
N ASN A 1 12.76 -0.56 -45.45
CA ASN A 1 11.74 0.19 -46.21
C ASN A 1 11.07 -0.75 -47.19
N GLY A 2 9.99 -1.40 -46.77
CA GLY A 2 9.26 -2.39 -47.57
C GLY A 2 8.67 -3.49 -46.70
N ALA A 3 7.76 -4.28 -47.28
CA ALA A 3 7.23 -5.48 -46.66
C ALA A 3 8.31 -6.57 -46.62
N PHE A 4 8.59 -7.12 -45.45
CA PHE A 4 9.46 -8.27 -45.25
C PHE A 4 8.60 -9.52 -45.03
N SER A 5 8.82 -10.58 -45.82
CA SER A 5 8.06 -11.82 -45.70
C SER A 5 8.98 -12.99 -45.43
N CYS A 6 8.64 -13.82 -44.45
CA CYS A 6 9.41 -15.02 -44.09
C CYS A 6 8.51 -16.16 -43.62
N LEU A 7 9.07 -17.38 -43.56
CA LEU A 7 8.40 -18.51 -42.94
C LEU A 7 8.38 -18.39 -41.41
N ARG A 8 9.52 -18.04 -40.81
CA ARG A 8 9.66 -17.78 -39.37
C ARG A 8 10.70 -16.69 -39.16
N LEU A 9 10.43 -15.78 -38.24
CA LEU A 9 11.38 -14.77 -37.79
C LEU A 9 11.84 -15.10 -36.37
N VAL A 10 13.16 -15.09 -36.15
CA VAL A 10 13.76 -15.11 -34.82
C VAL A 10 14.57 -13.84 -34.67
N ASN A 11 14.09 -12.92 -33.85
CA ASN A 11 14.79 -11.67 -33.57
C ASN A 11 15.71 -11.84 -32.36
N ASN A 12 17.02 -11.86 -32.61
CA ASN A 12 18.06 -11.85 -31.58
C ASN A 12 18.85 -10.52 -31.59
N ALA A 13 18.25 -9.46 -32.13
CA ALA A 13 18.87 -8.14 -32.29
C ALA A 13 17.85 -7.04 -31.94
N THR A 14 18.27 -5.79 -32.00
CA THR A 14 17.31 -4.67 -31.95
C THR A 14 16.70 -4.48 -33.33
N HIS A 15 15.37 -4.58 -33.44
CA HIS A 15 14.63 -4.42 -34.69
C HIS A 15 13.45 -3.47 -34.52
N ALA A 16 13.13 -2.71 -35.57
CA ALA A 16 12.02 -1.77 -35.56
C ALA A 16 11.17 -1.92 -36.83
N VAL A 17 9.87 -2.11 -36.66
CA VAL A 17 8.85 -2.00 -37.71
C VAL A 17 8.40 -0.55 -37.74
N MET A 18 8.83 0.15 -38.78
CA MET A 18 8.56 1.58 -38.97
C MET A 18 7.14 1.83 -39.50
N PRO A 19 6.60 3.04 -39.35
CA PRO A 19 5.32 3.41 -39.93
C PRO A 19 5.28 3.10 -41.44
N GLY A 20 4.18 2.48 -41.91
CA GLY A 20 4.00 2.10 -43.31
C GLY A 20 4.85 0.92 -43.79
N THR A 21 5.56 0.23 -42.88
CA THR A 21 6.29 -1.00 -43.18
C THR A 21 5.65 -2.21 -42.51
N SER A 22 5.94 -3.41 -43.02
CA SER A 22 5.36 -4.62 -42.46
C SER A 22 6.30 -5.81 -42.41
N ILE A 23 6.08 -6.66 -41.41
CA ILE A 23 6.63 -8.03 -41.33
C ILE A 23 5.47 -8.99 -41.53
N THR A 24 5.61 -9.92 -42.48
CA THR A 24 4.68 -11.04 -42.66
C THR A 24 5.41 -12.34 -42.35
N ALA A 25 4.92 -13.08 -41.36
CA ALA A 25 5.49 -14.37 -40.98
C ALA A 25 4.39 -15.43 -40.93
N SER A 26 4.51 -16.51 -41.72
CA SER A 26 3.45 -17.53 -41.73
C SER A 26 3.52 -18.46 -40.51
N GLY A 27 4.73 -18.77 -40.04
CA GLY A 27 4.99 -19.75 -38.97
C GLY A 27 4.55 -21.17 -39.33
N SER A 28 4.32 -21.46 -40.61
CA SER A 28 3.90 -22.79 -41.06
C SER A 28 4.95 -23.82 -40.62
N SER A 29 4.53 -24.92 -40.00
CA SER A 29 5.40 -25.95 -39.40
C SER A 29 6.18 -25.55 -38.13
N TYR A 30 5.98 -24.35 -37.60
CA TYR A 30 6.58 -23.90 -36.33
C TYR A 30 5.51 -23.69 -35.24
N ALA A 31 5.95 -23.70 -33.98
CA ALA A 31 5.08 -23.40 -32.84
C ALA A 31 4.65 -21.92 -32.83
N ASN A 32 5.55 -21.03 -33.27
CA ASN A 32 5.40 -19.59 -33.32
C ASN A 32 5.94 -19.05 -34.65
N ALA A 33 5.31 -18.00 -35.18
CA ALA A 33 5.72 -17.37 -36.43
C ALA A 33 6.86 -16.38 -36.21
N ILE A 34 6.82 -15.68 -35.06
CA ILE A 34 7.85 -14.76 -34.63
C ILE A 34 8.28 -15.14 -33.22
N GLU A 35 9.58 -15.12 -32.97
CA GLU A 35 10.20 -15.20 -31.66
C GLU A 35 11.04 -13.96 -31.45
N ASN A 36 10.70 -13.14 -30.46
CA ASN A 36 11.50 -12.00 -30.08
C ASN A 36 12.30 -12.32 -28.82
N ASN A 37 13.63 -12.34 -28.94
CA ASN A 37 14.57 -12.64 -27.85
C ASN A 37 15.45 -11.43 -27.50
N LEU A 38 15.12 -10.23 -28.00
CA LEU A 38 15.78 -8.97 -27.65
C LEU A 38 14.78 -7.82 -27.88
N ASN A 39 15.22 -6.63 -28.30
CA ASN A 39 14.36 -5.47 -28.49
C ASN A 39 13.62 -5.56 -29.82
N LEU A 40 12.29 -5.68 -29.76
CA LEU A 40 11.42 -5.45 -30.91
C LEU A 40 10.57 -4.21 -30.67
N THR A 41 10.58 -3.33 -31.66
CA THR A 41 9.80 -2.12 -31.67
C THR A 41 8.82 -2.15 -32.83
N ILE A 42 7.53 -1.92 -32.58
CA ILE A 42 6.49 -1.75 -33.59
C ILE A 42 5.95 -0.33 -33.41
N HIS A 43 6.35 0.58 -34.29
CA HIS A 43 5.85 1.95 -34.27
C HIS A 43 4.37 2.00 -34.66
N ASP A 44 3.69 3.07 -34.25
CA ASP A 44 2.39 3.45 -34.81
C ASP A 44 2.42 3.46 -36.35
N GLY A 45 1.39 2.88 -36.96
CA GLY A 45 1.31 2.62 -38.40
C GLY A 45 2.23 1.51 -38.93
N GLY A 46 3.02 0.85 -38.09
CA GLY A 46 3.77 -0.37 -38.42
C GLY A 46 2.90 -1.62 -38.24
N THR A 47 3.10 -2.65 -39.08
CA THR A 47 2.25 -3.86 -39.05
C THR A 47 3.05 -5.16 -39.00
N VAL A 48 2.68 -6.06 -38.09
CA VAL A 48 3.09 -7.46 -38.10
C VAL A 48 1.90 -8.31 -38.49
N THR A 49 2.06 -9.20 -39.48
CA THR A 49 0.98 -10.06 -39.98
C THR A 49 1.35 -11.54 -39.89
N LEU A 50 0.52 -12.33 -39.22
CA LEU A 50 0.72 -13.76 -38.99
C LEU A 50 -0.33 -14.58 -39.77
N THR A 51 0.08 -15.29 -40.82
CA THR A 51 -0.87 -15.79 -41.84
C THR A 51 -1.32 -17.24 -41.69
N SER A 52 -0.88 -17.98 -40.66
CA SER A 52 -1.29 -19.39 -40.45
C SER A 52 -1.80 -19.67 -39.03
N ALA A 53 -2.55 -18.72 -38.44
CA ALA A 53 -3.05 -18.81 -37.06
C ALA A 53 -1.93 -19.16 -36.07
N LYS A 54 -0.83 -18.41 -36.18
CA LYS A 54 0.36 -18.52 -35.34
C LYS A 54 0.51 -17.24 -34.55
N LYS A 55 1.33 -17.33 -33.51
CA LYS A 55 1.59 -16.23 -32.58
C LYS A 55 2.95 -15.59 -32.76
N LEU A 56 3.04 -14.33 -32.35
CA LEU A 56 4.28 -13.68 -31.94
C LEU A 56 4.53 -14.06 -30.48
N VAL A 57 5.71 -14.60 -30.19
CA VAL A 57 6.16 -14.83 -28.81
C VAL A 57 7.22 -13.80 -28.48
N ASN A 58 6.98 -13.00 -27.45
CA ASN A 58 7.93 -12.03 -26.91
C ASN A 58 8.60 -12.58 -25.65
N ASN A 59 9.91 -12.81 -25.69
CA ASN A 59 10.72 -13.31 -24.57
C ASN A 59 11.68 -12.25 -24.00
N ASP A 60 11.58 -10.99 -24.43
CA ASP A 60 12.40 -9.86 -23.94
C ASP A 60 11.58 -8.57 -24.11
N ASN A 61 12.16 -7.44 -24.53
CA ASN A 61 11.45 -6.16 -24.64
C ASN A 61 10.64 -6.04 -25.94
N LEU A 62 9.34 -5.79 -25.80
CA LEU A 62 8.44 -5.36 -26.87
C LEU A 62 7.90 -3.95 -26.58
N TYR A 63 8.18 -3.02 -27.50
CA TYR A 63 7.64 -1.66 -27.52
C TYR A 63 6.71 -1.53 -28.72
N ALA A 64 5.40 -1.53 -28.51
CA ALA A 64 4.46 -1.66 -29.62
C ALA A 64 3.28 -0.70 -29.52
N GLY A 65 3.21 0.26 -30.46
CA GLY A 65 2.06 1.15 -30.67
C GLY A 65 1.40 0.96 -32.04
N GLY A 66 1.69 -0.16 -32.73
CA GLY A 66 1.15 -0.48 -34.05
C GLY A 66 0.23 -1.69 -34.04
N THR A 67 0.10 -2.37 -35.17
CA THR A 67 -0.85 -3.50 -35.33
C THR A 67 -0.15 -4.86 -35.42
N ILE A 68 -0.63 -5.83 -34.67
CA ILE A 68 -0.32 -7.26 -34.80
C ILE A 68 -1.58 -7.96 -35.31
N ASN A 69 -1.56 -8.41 -36.58
CA ASN A 69 -2.60 -9.25 -37.16
C ASN A 69 -2.33 -10.72 -36.83
N GLY A 70 -2.71 -11.14 -35.63
CA GLY A 70 -2.58 -12.48 -35.09
C GLY A 70 -2.36 -12.47 -33.57
N ASP A 71 -2.13 -13.65 -33.00
CA ASP A 71 -2.02 -13.78 -31.54
C ASP A 71 -0.67 -13.26 -31.01
N LEU A 72 -0.68 -12.71 -29.80
CA LEU A 72 0.50 -12.26 -29.07
C LEU A 72 0.62 -13.01 -27.74
N GLU A 73 1.78 -13.62 -27.49
CA GLU A 73 2.18 -14.11 -26.17
C GLU A 73 3.36 -13.29 -25.65
N ASN A 74 3.14 -12.56 -24.55
CA ASN A 74 4.17 -11.83 -23.83
C ASN A 74 4.71 -12.66 -22.66
N ASN A 75 5.98 -13.05 -22.73
CA ASN A 75 6.70 -13.79 -21.68
C ASN A 75 7.63 -12.91 -20.83
N ASP A 76 7.90 -11.69 -21.24
CA ASP A 76 8.76 -10.74 -20.51
C ASP A 76 8.16 -9.33 -20.54
N TYR A 77 8.83 -8.33 -21.09
CA TYR A 77 8.41 -6.94 -20.98
C TYR A 77 7.60 -6.46 -22.20
N LEU A 78 6.43 -5.88 -21.93
CA LEU A 78 5.59 -5.19 -22.92
C LEU A 78 5.29 -3.76 -22.48
N LEU A 79 5.60 -2.80 -23.36
CA LEU A 79 5.11 -1.43 -23.30
C LEU A 79 4.24 -1.16 -24.55
N PRO A 80 2.92 -0.93 -24.41
CA PRO A 80 2.00 -0.63 -25.52
C PRO A 80 2.20 0.78 -26.11
N ALA A 81 3.44 1.14 -26.41
CA ALA A 81 3.73 2.41 -27.01
C ALA A 81 5.08 2.46 -27.69
N ASN A 82 5.08 3.06 -28.88
CA ASN A 82 6.28 3.51 -29.55
C ASN A 82 6.01 4.53 -30.68
N GLY A 83 4.95 5.33 -30.58
CA GLY A 83 4.66 6.46 -31.47
C GLY A 83 5.49 7.72 -31.17
N THR A 84 5.11 8.84 -31.78
CA THR A 84 5.69 10.17 -31.46
C THR A 84 5.14 10.75 -30.16
N SER A 85 4.02 10.20 -29.68
CA SER A 85 3.41 10.50 -28.40
C SER A 85 4.08 9.75 -27.25
N ALA A 86 3.99 10.31 -26.05
CA ALA A 86 4.48 9.66 -24.83
C ALA A 86 3.62 8.47 -24.41
N THR A 87 2.48 8.22 -25.07
CA THR A 87 1.55 7.09 -24.87
C THR A 87 1.00 6.60 -26.21
N ASP A 88 0.47 5.38 -26.27
CA ASP A 88 -0.07 4.81 -27.52
C ASP A 88 -1.08 3.66 -27.31
N GLN A 89 -1.60 3.11 -28.41
CA GLN A 89 -2.39 1.87 -28.42
C GLN A 89 -1.67 0.74 -29.16
N LEU A 90 -1.71 -0.48 -28.60
CA LEU A 90 -1.34 -1.70 -29.31
C LEU A 90 -2.59 -2.42 -29.80
N ASP A 91 -2.73 -2.57 -31.12
CA ASP A 91 -3.82 -3.34 -31.74
C ASP A 91 -3.40 -4.79 -31.97
N ILE A 92 -4.16 -5.73 -31.42
CA ILE A 92 -3.96 -7.17 -31.58
C ILE A 92 -5.23 -7.75 -32.22
N GLN A 93 -5.17 -8.07 -33.50
CA GLN A 93 -6.26 -8.75 -34.21
C GLN A 93 -6.18 -10.27 -33.96
N GLY A 94 -6.28 -10.67 -32.69
CA GLY A 94 -6.12 -12.04 -32.20
C GLY A 94 -6.19 -12.12 -30.68
N ASP A 95 -5.74 -13.25 -30.13
CA ASP A 95 -5.66 -13.48 -28.70
C ASP A 95 -4.42 -12.80 -28.09
N PHE A 96 -4.58 -12.26 -26.88
CA PHE A 96 -3.48 -11.72 -26.08
C PHE A 96 -3.25 -12.60 -24.85
N LYS A 97 -2.03 -13.12 -24.70
CA LYS A 97 -1.63 -13.87 -23.52
C LYS A 97 -0.46 -13.20 -22.85
N GLN A 98 -0.59 -12.95 -21.56
CA GLN A 98 0.54 -12.56 -20.71
C GLN A 98 0.93 -13.69 -19.76
N SER A 99 2.22 -14.05 -19.74
CA SER A 99 2.75 -15.09 -18.87
C SER A 99 2.90 -14.61 -17.43
N SER A 100 3.10 -15.55 -16.49
CA SER A 100 3.35 -15.22 -15.08
C SER A 100 4.71 -14.56 -14.82
N ALA A 101 5.67 -14.69 -15.73
CA ALA A 101 6.98 -14.06 -15.63
C ALA A 101 7.00 -12.64 -16.22
N ALA A 102 5.99 -12.31 -17.04
CA ALA A 102 5.94 -11.10 -17.82
C ALA A 102 5.52 -9.86 -17.01
N GLN A 103 5.92 -8.68 -17.51
CA GLN A 103 5.47 -7.38 -17.04
C GLN A 103 4.81 -6.59 -18.18
N LEU A 104 3.62 -6.07 -17.91
CA LEU A 104 2.96 -5.06 -18.74
C LEU A 104 3.16 -3.69 -18.08
N ARG A 105 3.76 -2.74 -18.80
CA ARG A 105 3.82 -1.35 -18.36
C ARG A 105 2.75 -0.51 -19.06
N ILE A 106 2.02 0.28 -18.27
CA ILE A 106 1.04 1.27 -18.74
C ILE A 106 1.40 2.64 -18.17
N ARG A 107 1.39 3.68 -19.01
CA ARG A 107 1.60 5.07 -18.60
C ARG A 107 0.33 5.88 -18.78
N LEU A 108 0.05 6.74 -17.80
CA LEU A 108 -1.10 7.64 -17.80
C LEU A 108 -0.59 9.10 -17.75
N GLY A 109 -0.90 9.88 -18.78
CA GLY A 109 -0.59 11.31 -18.89
C GLY A 109 -1.83 12.22 -18.99
N GLY A 110 -3.02 11.64 -19.02
CA GLY A 110 -4.33 12.29 -19.13
C GLY A 110 -5.43 11.23 -19.29
N THR A 111 -6.67 11.64 -19.57
CA THR A 111 -7.85 10.76 -19.56
C THR A 111 -8.35 10.38 -20.96
N LEU A 112 -7.74 10.87 -22.04
CA LEU A 112 -8.08 10.48 -23.41
C LEU A 112 -7.36 9.18 -23.82
N PRO A 113 -8.08 8.12 -24.25
CA PRO A 113 -7.48 6.86 -24.68
C PRO A 113 -6.51 7.02 -25.85
N ALA A 114 -5.45 6.20 -25.86
CA ALA A 114 -4.36 6.15 -26.86
C ALA A 114 -3.49 7.42 -26.93
N ASP A 115 -4.11 8.60 -26.92
CA ASP A 115 -3.43 9.90 -26.98
C ASP A 115 -2.78 10.32 -25.66
N GLN A 116 -3.40 9.95 -24.52
CA GLN A 116 -2.96 10.37 -23.20
C GLN A 116 -2.72 9.22 -22.23
N TYR A 117 -3.05 7.99 -22.60
CA TYR A 117 -2.65 6.81 -21.82
C TYR A 117 -2.44 5.58 -22.69
N ASP A 118 -1.52 4.71 -22.27
CA ASP A 118 -1.19 3.45 -22.95
C ASP A 118 -2.37 2.47 -22.84
N ARG A 119 -2.70 1.73 -23.91
CA ARG A 119 -3.70 0.65 -23.86
C ARG A 119 -3.43 -0.49 -24.84
N ILE A 120 -4.01 -1.65 -24.55
CA ILE A 120 -4.08 -2.80 -25.46
C ILE A 120 -5.52 -2.96 -25.94
N ASP A 121 -5.69 -3.17 -27.24
CA ASP A 121 -6.96 -3.57 -27.86
C ASP A 121 -6.77 -4.93 -28.54
N ALA A 122 -7.31 -5.98 -27.93
CA ALA A 122 -7.26 -7.34 -28.43
C ALA A 122 -8.63 -7.78 -28.93
N SER A 123 -8.77 -8.11 -30.22
CA SER A 123 -10.06 -8.56 -30.74
C SER A 123 -10.51 -9.92 -30.18
N GLY A 124 -9.57 -10.73 -29.68
CA GLY A 124 -9.77 -12.09 -29.18
C GLY A 124 -9.84 -12.22 -27.66
N HIS A 125 -9.39 -13.36 -27.16
CA HIS A 125 -9.29 -13.68 -25.73
C HIS A 125 -8.04 -13.07 -25.10
N ALA A 126 -8.19 -12.41 -23.95
CA ALA A 126 -7.09 -11.97 -23.11
C ALA A 126 -6.90 -12.90 -21.90
N GLU A 127 -5.76 -13.59 -21.82
CA GLU A 127 -5.33 -14.38 -20.66
C GLU A 127 -4.27 -13.60 -19.87
N LEU A 128 -4.60 -13.16 -18.66
CA LEU A 128 -3.75 -12.27 -17.87
C LEU A 128 -3.05 -13.01 -16.72
N ALA A 129 -1.74 -12.85 -16.64
CA ALA A 129 -0.91 -13.22 -15.50
C ALA A 129 0.27 -12.24 -15.37
N GLY A 130 1.12 -12.47 -14.37
CA GLY A 130 2.34 -11.67 -14.18
C GLY A 130 2.03 -10.25 -13.69
N THR A 131 2.98 -9.34 -13.90
CA THR A 131 2.95 -8.01 -13.28
C THR A 131 2.25 -6.97 -14.16
N LEU A 132 1.40 -6.15 -13.55
CA LEU A 132 0.95 -4.86 -14.11
C LEU A 132 1.70 -3.72 -13.41
N ASP A 133 2.39 -2.88 -14.17
CA ASP A 133 3.12 -1.70 -13.70
C ASP A 133 2.54 -0.42 -14.31
N VAL A 134 1.82 0.37 -13.51
CA VAL A 134 1.18 1.62 -13.93
C VAL A 134 2.02 2.81 -13.47
N ARG A 135 2.24 3.79 -14.36
CA ARG A 135 3.04 4.99 -14.08
C ARG A 135 2.29 6.26 -14.47
N LEU A 136 2.36 7.29 -13.63
CA LEU A 136 1.96 8.64 -14.02
C LEU A 136 3.13 9.32 -14.75
N ILE A 137 2.84 10.00 -15.85
CA ILE A 137 3.83 10.74 -16.63
C ILE A 137 3.42 12.21 -16.79
N ASN A 138 4.34 13.06 -17.24
CA ASN A 138 4.09 14.48 -17.55
C ASN A 138 3.46 15.30 -16.39
N GLY A 139 3.65 14.87 -15.14
CA GLY A 139 3.07 15.51 -13.96
C GLY A 139 1.56 15.32 -13.82
N PHE A 140 0.97 14.36 -14.55
CA PHE A 140 -0.46 14.06 -14.46
C PHE A 140 -0.85 13.64 -13.03
N ALA A 141 -1.90 14.25 -12.50
CA ALA A 141 -2.47 13.97 -11.20
C ALA A 141 -3.96 13.60 -11.39
N PRO A 142 -4.28 12.30 -11.44
CA PRO A 142 -5.65 11.85 -11.64
C PRO A 142 -6.60 12.33 -10.54
N GLY A 143 -7.83 12.70 -10.92
CA GLY A 143 -8.91 13.12 -10.02
C GLY A 143 -9.93 12.02 -9.74
N ALA A 144 -10.74 12.19 -8.70
CA ALA A 144 -11.84 11.27 -8.41
C ALA A 144 -12.82 11.17 -9.60
N GLY A 145 -13.14 9.96 -10.03
CA GLY A 145 -14.01 9.64 -11.15
C GLY A 145 -13.28 9.42 -12.47
N ASP A 146 -11.97 9.72 -12.56
CA ASP A 146 -11.18 9.41 -13.76
C ASP A 146 -11.12 7.90 -14.00
N ARG A 147 -11.31 7.50 -15.26
CA ARG A 147 -11.33 6.10 -15.71
C ARG A 147 -10.34 5.87 -16.83
N PHE A 148 -9.73 4.69 -16.84
CA PHE A 148 -8.73 4.27 -17.83
C PHE A 148 -9.02 2.84 -18.26
N GLN A 149 -9.62 2.67 -19.45
CA GLN A 149 -9.80 1.36 -20.08
C GLN A 149 -8.47 0.92 -20.71
N ILE A 150 -7.61 0.26 -19.92
CA ILE A 150 -6.24 -0.08 -20.35
C ILE A 150 -6.15 -1.38 -21.16
N LEU A 151 -7.19 -2.21 -21.10
CA LEU A 151 -7.30 -3.43 -21.90
C LEU A 151 -8.73 -3.59 -22.42
N GLU A 152 -8.88 -3.61 -23.74
CA GLU A 152 -10.09 -4.07 -24.43
C GLU A 152 -9.85 -5.47 -25.00
N ALA A 153 -10.81 -6.37 -24.81
CA ALA A 153 -10.74 -7.78 -25.18
C ALA A 153 -12.14 -8.34 -25.49
N GLY A 154 -12.25 -9.23 -26.47
CA GLY A 154 -13.48 -9.97 -26.77
C GLY A 154 -13.91 -10.92 -25.63
N SER A 155 -12.94 -11.38 -24.83
CA SER A 155 -13.18 -12.00 -23.51
C SER A 155 -11.92 -11.95 -22.64
N ARG A 156 -12.04 -12.08 -21.32
CA ARG A 156 -10.87 -12.10 -20.40
C ARG A 156 -10.92 -13.24 -19.39
N THR A 157 -9.77 -13.88 -19.16
CA THR A 157 -9.49 -14.73 -17.97
C THR A 157 -8.20 -14.28 -17.26
N GLY A 158 -7.99 -14.78 -16.04
CA GLY A 158 -6.78 -14.47 -15.25
C GLY A 158 -6.72 -13.02 -14.75
N VAL A 159 -5.81 -12.71 -13.84
CA VAL A 159 -5.62 -11.35 -13.31
C VAL A 159 -4.13 -11.06 -13.18
N PHE A 160 -3.74 -9.79 -13.20
CA PHE A 160 -2.37 -9.41 -12.89
C PHE A 160 -2.09 -9.59 -11.39
N ASN A 161 -0.92 -10.14 -11.08
CA ASN A 161 -0.41 -10.28 -9.72
C ASN A 161 1.13 -10.42 -9.77
N PRO A 162 1.91 -9.47 -9.22
CA PRO A 162 1.48 -8.28 -8.48
C PRO A 162 0.96 -7.13 -9.37
N VAL A 163 0.24 -6.19 -8.77
CA VAL A 163 -0.13 -4.91 -9.40
C VAL A 163 0.62 -3.78 -8.70
N MET A 164 1.41 -3.04 -9.48
CA MET A 164 2.16 -1.87 -9.03
C MET A 164 1.46 -0.61 -9.55
N LEU A 165 0.89 0.18 -8.63
CA LEU A 165 0.15 1.38 -8.96
C LEU A 165 0.89 2.62 -8.44
N PRO A 166 0.80 3.76 -9.14
CA PRO A 166 1.39 5.00 -8.67
C PRO A 166 0.59 5.54 -7.49
N THR A 167 1.28 6.21 -6.56
CA THR A 167 0.64 6.93 -5.46
C THR A 167 -0.24 8.04 -6.02
N LEU A 168 -1.48 8.13 -5.54
CA LEU A 168 -2.39 9.23 -5.84
C LEU A 168 -2.31 10.31 -4.77
N LEU A 169 -2.54 11.56 -5.16
CA LEU A 169 -2.61 12.68 -4.22
C LEU A 169 -4.00 12.74 -3.56
N GLY A 170 -4.05 13.23 -2.32
CA GLY A 170 -5.31 13.40 -1.58
C GLY A 170 -6.03 12.08 -1.31
N LYS A 171 -7.37 12.15 -1.12
CA LYS A 171 -8.25 11.03 -0.68
C LYS A 171 -8.56 10.01 -1.75
N LEU A 172 -7.62 9.77 -2.65
CA LEU A 172 -7.85 8.97 -3.84
C LEU A 172 -7.26 7.57 -3.68
N SER A 173 -7.88 6.62 -4.37
CA SER A 173 -7.42 5.23 -4.43
C SER A 173 -7.76 4.66 -5.80
N TRP A 174 -6.97 3.69 -6.24
CA TRP A 174 -7.28 2.95 -7.45
C TRP A 174 -8.27 1.84 -7.15
N ARG A 175 -9.33 1.75 -7.96
CA ARG A 175 -10.15 0.56 -8.11
C ARG A 175 -9.80 -0.09 -9.45
N LEU A 176 -9.64 -1.41 -9.45
CA LEU A 176 -9.43 -2.20 -10.66
C LEU A 176 -10.66 -3.06 -10.88
N ASP A 177 -11.32 -2.87 -12.01
CA ASP A 177 -12.50 -3.61 -12.39
C ASP A 177 -12.17 -4.56 -13.56
N TYR A 178 -12.14 -5.85 -13.25
CA TYR A 178 -11.81 -6.93 -14.18
C TYR A 178 -13.08 -7.52 -14.79
N TYR A 179 -13.54 -6.95 -15.90
CA TYR A 179 -14.70 -7.42 -16.64
C TYR A 179 -14.38 -8.64 -17.53
N SER A 180 -15.38 -9.45 -17.86
CA SER A 180 -15.24 -10.42 -18.95
C SER A 180 -15.11 -9.71 -20.30
N THR A 181 -15.85 -8.61 -20.47
CA THR A 181 -15.77 -7.61 -21.55
C THR A 181 -16.10 -6.25 -20.93
N PRO A 182 -15.36 -5.16 -21.19
CA PRO A 182 -14.27 -5.05 -22.17
C PRO A 182 -12.91 -5.58 -21.69
N GLY A 183 -12.69 -5.95 -20.42
CA GLY A 183 -11.41 -6.50 -19.98
C GLY A 183 -10.96 -5.93 -18.65
N LEU A 184 -10.16 -4.86 -18.66
CA LEU A 184 -9.67 -4.21 -17.42
C LEU A 184 -9.79 -2.69 -17.51
N GLU A 185 -10.53 -2.12 -16.57
CA GLU A 185 -10.62 -0.67 -16.31
C GLU A 185 -9.98 -0.33 -14.97
N LEU A 186 -9.26 0.79 -14.92
CA LEU A 186 -8.81 1.43 -13.70
C LEU A 186 -9.71 2.64 -13.44
N GLU A 187 -10.16 2.81 -12.21
CA GLU A 187 -10.89 3.99 -11.78
C GLU A 187 -10.22 4.61 -10.57
N VAL A 188 -10.13 5.94 -10.58
CA VAL A 188 -9.71 6.72 -9.43
C VAL A 188 -10.93 7.01 -8.59
N VAL A 189 -11.05 6.34 -7.46
CA VAL A 189 -12.17 6.53 -6.53
C VAL A 189 -11.74 7.39 -5.35
N VAL A 190 -12.70 8.04 -4.70
CA VAL A 190 -12.47 8.52 -3.35
C VAL A 190 -12.29 7.27 -2.46
N GLY A 191 -11.09 7.09 -1.94
CA GLY A 191 -10.79 6.01 -1.00
C GLY A 191 -11.66 6.15 0.24
N ALA A 192 -12.01 5.02 0.86
CA ALA A 192 -12.59 5.05 2.20
C ALA A 192 -11.69 5.92 3.10
N PRO A 193 -12.27 6.80 3.94
CA PRO A 193 -11.47 7.64 4.82
C PRO A 193 -10.56 6.73 5.67
N PRO A 194 -9.27 7.08 5.86
CA PRO A 194 -8.43 6.32 6.77
C PRO A 194 -9.12 6.28 8.14
N ALA A 195 -9.25 5.10 8.71
CA ALA A 195 -9.87 4.92 10.02
C ALA A 195 -8.78 4.66 11.04
N ILE A 196 -8.89 5.26 12.22
CA ILE A 196 -8.07 4.85 13.36
C ILE A 196 -8.56 3.49 13.83
N THR A 197 -7.65 2.52 13.88
CA THR A 197 -7.94 1.13 14.27
C THR A 197 -7.45 0.78 15.66
N GLY A 198 -6.59 1.62 16.25
CA GLY A 198 -6.07 1.38 17.59
C GLY A 198 -5.24 2.53 18.12
N TRP A 199 -5.26 2.66 19.45
CA TRP A 199 -4.38 3.53 20.21
C TRP A 199 -3.58 2.66 21.20
N SER A 200 -2.31 3.00 21.43
CA SER A 200 -1.51 2.29 22.41
C SER A 200 -0.47 3.19 23.06
N SER A 201 -0.19 2.92 24.34
CA SER A 201 0.96 3.49 25.05
C SER A 201 2.11 2.48 25.06
N ILE A 202 3.29 2.93 24.65
CA ILE A 202 4.45 2.09 24.40
C ILE A 202 5.56 2.42 25.40
N ARG A 203 6.10 1.38 26.05
CA ARG A 203 7.31 1.50 26.90
C ARG A 203 8.23 0.30 26.68
N THR A 204 9.51 0.48 27.01
CA THR A 204 10.52 -0.57 26.94
C THR A 204 10.74 -1.16 28.33
N HIS A 205 10.63 -2.48 28.44
CA HIS A 205 10.69 -3.28 29.66
C HIS A 205 12.01 -4.02 29.75
N GLY A 206 13.12 -3.29 29.94
CA GLY A 206 14.47 -3.87 30.01
C GLY A 206 14.74 -4.91 28.91
N SER A 207 15.11 -6.13 29.30
CA SER A 207 15.38 -7.24 28.36
C SER A 207 14.12 -7.85 27.72
N ALA A 208 12.92 -7.56 28.22
CA ALA A 208 11.67 -8.01 27.61
C ALA A 208 11.29 -7.20 26.37
N GLY A 209 12.00 -6.10 26.10
CA GLY A 209 11.81 -5.28 24.89
C GLY A 209 10.62 -4.33 25.00
N THR A 210 10.13 -3.89 23.84
CA THR A 210 9.06 -2.89 23.75
C THR A 210 7.69 -3.56 23.83
N LEU A 211 6.85 -3.09 24.74
CA LEU A 211 5.50 -3.62 24.97
C LEU A 211 4.47 -2.49 25.07
N GLU A 212 3.26 -2.83 24.66
CA GLU A 212 2.19 -1.88 24.44
C GLU A 212 1.02 -2.14 25.38
N ILE A 213 0.46 -1.07 25.89
CA ILE A 213 -0.82 -1.08 26.59
C ILE A 213 -1.84 -0.47 25.61
N PRO A 214 -2.85 -1.24 25.14
CA PRO A 214 -3.94 -0.68 24.35
C PRO A 214 -4.66 0.41 25.14
N LEU A 215 -4.94 1.53 24.48
CA LEU A 215 -5.73 2.63 25.04
C LEU A 215 -7.12 2.59 24.41
N ASP A 216 -8.14 2.80 25.23
CA ASP A 216 -9.52 2.96 24.77
C ASP A 216 -9.77 4.44 24.45
N PRO A 217 -9.97 4.82 23.17
CA PRO A 217 -10.24 6.20 22.81
C PRO A 217 -11.67 6.63 23.10
N THR A 218 -12.60 5.69 23.33
CA THR A 218 -14.04 5.96 23.44
C THR A 218 -14.34 7.08 24.44
N ASP A 219 -15.15 8.05 24.03
CA ASP A 219 -15.62 9.17 24.88
C ASP A 219 -15.99 8.74 26.31
N GLY A 220 -15.35 9.38 27.29
CA GLY A 220 -15.54 9.13 28.72
C GLY A 220 -14.81 7.90 29.28
N GLN A 221 -14.22 7.07 28.41
CA GLN A 221 -13.26 6.05 28.82
C GLN A 221 -11.87 6.66 29.00
N VAL A 222 -11.16 6.12 29.99
CA VAL A 222 -9.81 6.53 30.33
C VAL A 222 -9.09 5.28 30.73
N THR A 223 -8.14 4.90 29.89
CA THR A 223 -7.18 3.86 30.20
C THR A 223 -6.03 4.47 31.00
N THR A 224 -5.57 3.79 32.04
CA THR A 224 -4.43 4.23 32.83
C THR A 224 -3.12 3.71 32.26
N GLU A 225 -2.13 4.60 32.13
CA GLU A 225 -0.73 4.26 32.00
C GLU A 225 -0.15 4.11 33.41
N CYS A 226 0.07 2.85 33.81
CA CYS A 226 0.48 2.49 35.15
C CYS A 226 1.99 2.43 35.35
N ARG A 227 2.77 2.43 34.26
CA ARG A 227 4.22 2.21 34.31
C ARG A 227 4.95 3.48 34.73
N ASN A 228 6.12 3.28 35.32
CA ASN A 228 6.92 4.36 35.86
C ASN A 228 7.27 5.40 34.79
N GLU A 229 7.38 6.66 35.23
CA GLU A 229 7.57 7.85 34.39
C GLU A 229 6.39 8.20 33.45
N GLY A 230 5.30 7.43 33.51
CA GLY A 230 4.07 7.67 32.76
C GLY A 230 4.24 7.51 31.25
N ILE A 231 3.48 8.31 30.50
CA ILE A 231 3.39 8.20 29.05
C ILE A 231 4.60 8.84 28.37
N LYS A 232 5.20 8.14 27.40
CA LYS A 232 6.41 8.59 26.68
C LYS A 232 6.33 8.41 25.17
N LEU A 233 5.63 7.37 24.72
CA LEU A 233 5.41 7.07 23.32
C LEU A 233 3.99 6.56 23.18
N VAL A 234 3.23 7.18 22.29
CA VAL A 234 1.89 6.70 21.89
C VAL A 234 1.94 6.33 20.42
N ALA A 235 1.28 5.23 20.07
CA ALA A 235 1.06 4.89 18.68
C ALA A 235 -0.43 4.93 18.34
N VAL A 236 -0.70 5.40 17.12
CA VAL A 236 -2.01 5.40 16.48
C VAL A 236 -1.91 4.53 15.22
N ASP A 237 -2.71 3.48 15.17
CA ASP A 237 -2.78 2.57 14.02
C ASP A 237 -3.89 3.00 13.07
N PHE A 238 -3.64 2.91 11.77
CA PHE A 238 -4.58 3.25 10.73
C PHE A 238 -4.94 2.03 9.88
N SER A 239 -6.16 2.04 9.33
CA SER A 239 -6.65 1.01 8.41
C SER A 239 -5.88 0.94 7.08
N ARG A 240 -5.05 1.93 6.77
CA ARG A 240 -4.22 2.04 5.55
C ARG A 240 -3.09 3.05 5.72
N ASP A 241 -2.16 3.07 4.76
CA ASP A 241 -1.10 4.07 4.68
C ASP A 241 -1.67 5.49 4.60
N VAL A 242 -1.25 6.36 5.52
CA VAL A 242 -1.70 7.76 5.61
C VAL A 242 -0.66 8.79 5.15
N THR A 243 0.46 8.37 4.55
CA THR A 243 1.59 9.26 4.21
C THR A 243 1.17 10.47 3.36
N ALA A 244 0.28 10.28 2.39
CA ALA A 244 -0.21 11.36 1.52
C ALA A 244 -1.22 12.32 2.21
N PHE A 245 -1.68 11.98 3.41
CA PHE A 245 -2.70 12.69 4.19
C PHE A 245 -2.14 13.39 5.42
N TYR A 246 -0.89 13.05 5.76
CA TYR A 246 -0.29 13.40 7.02
C TYR A 246 0.42 14.75 6.95
N ALA A 247 0.14 15.60 7.93
CA ALA A 247 0.81 16.88 8.15
C ALA A 247 1.41 16.90 9.56
N ALA A 248 2.75 16.92 9.62
CA ALA A 248 3.46 17.05 10.88
C ALA A 248 3.21 18.42 11.53
N GLY A 249 3.33 18.47 12.85
CA GLY A 249 3.19 19.64 13.71
C GLY A 249 1.75 19.98 14.10
N GLN A 250 0.79 19.09 13.81
CA GLN A 250 -0.64 19.35 14.01
C GLN A 250 -1.25 18.60 15.20
N ILE A 251 -0.48 17.76 15.91
CA ILE A 251 -0.96 17.00 17.08
C ILE A 251 -1.20 17.98 18.23
N VAL A 252 -2.38 17.89 18.84
CA VAL A 252 -2.74 18.71 20.00
C VAL A 252 -2.77 17.82 21.24
N VAL A 253 -2.11 18.27 22.31
CA VAL A 253 -2.10 17.58 23.60
C VAL A 253 -2.51 18.54 24.72
N THR A 254 -3.15 18.02 25.76
CA THR A 254 -3.57 18.80 26.95
C THR A 254 -2.83 18.36 28.21
N GLY A 255 -3.22 18.85 29.39
CA GLY A 255 -2.70 18.37 30.68
C GLY A 255 -1.25 18.72 31.01
N GLY A 256 -0.58 19.56 30.20
CA GLY A 256 0.84 19.89 30.36
C GLY A 256 1.80 18.95 29.63
N LEU A 257 1.27 18.02 28.83
CA LEU A 257 2.06 17.18 27.95
C LEU A 257 2.68 18.00 26.81
N MET A 258 3.80 17.54 26.29
CA MET A 258 4.45 18.14 25.12
C MET A 258 4.78 17.07 24.10
N VAL A 259 4.49 17.34 22.82
CA VAL A 259 4.96 16.52 21.71
C VAL A 259 6.43 16.84 21.47
N THR A 260 7.32 15.87 21.70
CA THR A 260 8.77 16.02 21.53
C THR A 260 9.27 15.46 20.20
N GLY A 261 8.39 14.80 19.44
CA GLY A 261 8.65 14.32 18.09
C GLY A 261 7.55 13.39 17.60
N GLU A 262 7.44 13.21 16.30
CA GLU A 262 6.44 12.35 15.67
C GLU A 262 7.01 11.73 14.39
N ALA A 263 6.56 10.53 14.06
CA ALA A 263 6.97 9.86 12.82
C ALA A 263 5.93 8.83 12.38
N LEU A 264 5.69 8.76 11.07
CA LEU A 264 5.00 7.62 10.48
C LEU A 264 5.96 6.44 10.36
N THR A 265 5.51 5.26 10.81
CA THR A 265 6.23 3.99 10.77
C THR A 265 5.37 2.93 10.06
N ASN A 266 5.91 1.72 9.90
CA ASN A 266 5.22 0.59 9.27
C ASN A 266 4.61 0.90 7.89
N GLY A 267 5.39 1.56 7.01
CA GLY A 267 4.91 1.95 5.68
C GLY A 267 3.77 2.96 5.72
N GLY A 268 3.73 3.82 6.74
CA GLY A 268 2.73 4.88 6.89
C GLY A 268 1.40 4.45 7.51
N THR A 269 1.29 3.21 7.98
CA THR A 269 0.08 2.68 8.64
C THR A 269 0.06 2.91 10.15
N ARG A 270 1.14 3.42 10.74
CA ARG A 270 1.25 3.69 12.17
C ARG A 270 1.89 5.05 12.41
N LEU A 271 1.31 5.89 13.26
CA LEU A 271 1.89 7.15 13.73
C LEU A 271 2.42 6.98 15.14
N GLU A 272 3.72 7.21 15.34
CA GLU A 272 4.38 7.19 16.64
C GLU A 272 4.62 8.62 17.14
N ILE A 273 4.10 8.93 18.32
CA ILE A 273 4.10 10.25 18.95
C ILE A 273 4.95 10.18 20.23
N ARG A 274 6.11 10.83 20.22
CA ARG A 274 7.00 10.95 21.38
C ARG A 274 6.54 12.10 22.26
N LEU A 275 6.41 11.83 23.55
CA LEU A 275 5.76 12.71 24.52
C LEU A 275 6.69 12.99 25.71
N GLY A 276 6.70 14.24 26.16
CA GLY A 276 7.38 14.72 27.35
C GLY A 276 6.41 15.41 28.31
N GLY A 277 6.83 15.68 29.55
CA GLY A 277 6.03 16.40 30.53
C GLY A 277 5.00 15.56 31.31
N SER A 278 4.94 14.24 31.09
CA SER A 278 4.05 13.35 31.82
C SER A 278 4.31 13.37 33.34
N THR A 279 3.28 13.73 34.10
CA THR A 279 3.19 13.71 35.56
C THR A 279 2.18 12.66 36.05
N ASP A 280 2.45 12.10 37.23
CA ASP A 280 1.58 11.14 37.92
C ASP A 280 0.25 11.79 38.34
N LYS A 281 -0.83 11.00 38.40
CA LYS A 281 -2.20 11.43 38.76
C LYS A 281 -2.79 12.51 37.85
N THR A 282 -2.44 12.51 36.57
CA THR A 282 -2.88 13.53 35.61
C THR A 282 -3.50 12.87 34.38
N CYS A 283 -4.61 13.44 33.89
CA CYS A 283 -5.23 13.02 32.63
C CYS A 283 -4.73 13.87 31.47
N TYR A 284 -4.56 13.24 30.32
CA TYR A 284 -4.13 13.86 29.08
C TYR A 284 -5.08 13.48 27.96
N SER A 285 -5.45 14.46 27.14
CA SER A 285 -6.03 14.19 25.82
C SER A 285 -4.92 14.35 24.78
N ILE A 286 -4.88 13.42 23.84
CA ILE A 286 -4.03 13.46 22.65
C ILE A 286 -4.97 13.45 21.45
N ASN A 287 -4.93 14.48 20.62
CA ASN A 287 -5.79 14.65 19.46
C ASN A 287 -4.93 14.71 18.17
N VAL A 288 -5.27 13.85 17.21
CA VAL A 288 -4.59 13.73 15.90
C VAL A 288 -5.48 14.13 14.73
N PHE A 289 -6.65 14.71 14.99
CA PHE A 289 -7.66 15.06 13.97
C PHE A 289 -7.09 15.94 12.86
N ASN A 290 -6.27 16.93 13.22
CA ASN A 290 -5.65 17.84 12.26
C ASN A 290 -4.37 17.28 11.61
N SER A 291 -3.81 16.20 12.17
CA SER A 291 -2.57 15.60 11.68
C SER A 291 -2.78 14.72 10.46
N VAL A 292 -3.97 14.14 10.29
CA VAL A 292 -4.29 13.30 9.14
C VAL A 292 -5.63 13.73 8.53
N ALA A 293 -5.60 14.16 7.28
CA ALA A 293 -6.77 14.71 6.62
C ALA A 293 -7.85 13.66 6.34
N GLY A 294 -9.05 13.87 6.88
CA GLY A 294 -10.20 12.98 6.64
C GLY A 294 -10.15 11.67 7.39
N LEU A 295 -9.55 11.66 8.58
CA LEU A 295 -9.70 10.55 9.50
C LEU A 295 -11.17 10.25 9.78
N SER A 296 -11.44 8.97 9.96
CA SER A 296 -12.66 8.44 10.55
C SER A 296 -12.32 7.63 11.79
N GLY A 297 -13.32 7.37 12.63
CA GLY A 297 -13.10 6.84 13.97
C GLY A 297 -12.77 7.94 14.97
N ASP A 298 -12.38 7.54 16.17
CA ASP A 298 -12.10 8.44 17.28
C ASP A 298 -10.69 9.04 17.16
N ALA A 299 -10.64 10.35 16.93
CA ALA A 299 -9.42 11.07 16.58
C ALA A 299 -8.70 11.66 17.79
N ASP A 300 -9.27 11.49 18.98
CA ASP A 300 -8.62 11.75 20.24
C ASP A 300 -8.67 10.54 21.17
N CYS A 301 -7.76 10.54 22.13
CA CYS A 301 -7.70 9.51 23.13
C CYS A 301 -7.35 10.14 24.47
N MET A 302 -8.19 9.86 25.47
CA MET A 302 -7.94 10.25 26.85
C MET A 302 -7.16 9.15 27.56
N VAL A 303 -6.05 9.54 28.19
CA VAL A 303 -5.17 8.65 28.95
C VAL A 303 -4.87 9.24 30.32
N GLY A 304 -5.00 8.40 31.34
CA GLY A 304 -4.68 8.75 32.72
C GLY A 304 -3.32 8.24 33.10
N VAL A 305 -2.40 9.07 33.56
CA VAL A 305 -1.15 8.56 34.15
C VAL A 305 -1.40 8.32 35.63
N LEU A 306 -1.32 7.06 36.07
CA LEU A 306 -1.49 6.69 37.46
C LEU A 306 -0.53 5.55 37.81
N ILE A 307 0.65 5.90 38.31
CA ILE A 307 1.74 4.94 38.53
C ILE A 307 1.29 3.91 39.58
N GLY A 308 1.39 2.63 39.22
CA GLY A 308 1.05 1.51 40.09
C GLY A 308 -0.39 0.99 39.97
N ASP A 309 -1.27 1.62 39.20
CA ASP A 309 -2.63 1.12 38.87
C ASP A 309 -2.57 -0.05 37.88
N ALA A 310 -2.02 -1.18 38.33
CA ALA A 310 -1.70 -2.34 37.51
C ALA A 310 -2.96 -3.04 36.96
N ASN A 311 -4.14 -2.74 37.51
CA ASN A 311 -5.42 -3.32 37.10
C ASN A 311 -6.32 -2.39 36.28
N ASN A 312 -5.88 -1.16 35.96
CA ASN A 312 -6.67 -0.16 35.23
C ASN A 312 -7.97 0.25 35.95
N SER A 313 -7.97 0.31 37.28
CA SER A 313 -9.13 0.68 38.08
C SER A 313 -9.25 2.18 38.36
N ARG A 314 -8.23 2.96 37.96
CA ARG A 314 -8.08 4.39 38.30
C ARG A 314 -7.83 4.66 39.78
N THR A 315 -7.54 3.62 40.57
CA THR A 315 -7.17 3.72 41.98
C THR A 315 -6.02 2.79 42.29
N VAL A 316 -5.00 3.26 43.03
CA VAL A 316 -3.87 2.45 43.47
C VAL A 316 -4.12 1.97 44.88
N ASN A 317 -4.35 0.68 45.04
CA ASN A 317 -4.64 0.06 46.32
C ASN A 317 -4.04 -1.35 46.44
N THR A 318 -4.48 -2.12 47.44
CA THR A 318 -3.95 -3.45 47.70
C THR A 318 -4.31 -4.49 46.63
N ILE A 319 -5.33 -4.24 45.79
CA ILE A 319 -5.70 -5.08 44.65
C ILE A 319 -4.61 -5.03 43.57
N ASP A 320 -4.02 -3.86 43.30
CA ASP A 320 -2.91 -3.73 42.35
C ASP A 320 -1.70 -4.54 42.82
N MET A 321 -1.36 -4.43 44.10
CA MET A 321 -0.30 -5.24 44.69
C MET A 321 -0.59 -6.74 44.58
N ALA A 322 -1.84 -7.16 44.77
CA ALA A 322 -2.24 -8.56 44.62
C ALA A 322 -2.11 -9.03 43.16
N MET A 323 -2.45 -8.17 42.19
CA MET A 323 -2.32 -8.48 40.77
C MET A 323 -0.84 -8.64 40.37
N ILE A 324 0.04 -7.73 40.80
CA ILE A 324 1.50 -7.87 40.62
C ILE A 324 2.01 -9.15 41.28
N LYS A 325 1.62 -9.38 42.55
CA LYS A 325 2.03 -10.58 43.30
C LYS A 325 1.66 -11.88 42.58
N SER A 326 0.50 -11.92 41.91
CA SER A 326 0.05 -13.09 41.15
C SER A 326 0.90 -13.42 39.91
N ARG A 327 1.76 -12.48 39.48
CA ARG A 327 2.60 -12.57 38.28
C ARG A 327 4.10 -12.57 38.59
N ILE A 328 4.50 -12.55 39.87
CA ILE A 328 5.92 -12.57 40.26
C ILE A 328 6.62 -13.78 39.62
N SER A 329 7.82 -13.53 39.11
CA SER A 329 8.67 -14.50 38.41
C SER A 329 8.09 -15.05 37.09
N GLN A 330 6.95 -14.54 36.61
CA GLN A 330 6.49 -14.81 35.24
C GLN A 330 7.25 -13.88 34.27
N PRO A 331 7.54 -14.35 33.04
CA PRO A 331 8.12 -13.49 32.02
C PRO A 331 7.18 -12.33 31.69
N VAL A 332 7.75 -11.17 31.41
CA VAL A 332 7.00 -9.99 30.95
C VAL A 332 6.61 -10.21 29.48
N THR A 333 5.33 -10.03 29.19
CA THR A 333 4.69 -10.20 27.89
C THR A 333 3.66 -9.08 27.70
N ALA A 334 3.06 -8.97 26.50
CA ALA A 334 1.97 -8.02 26.27
C ALA A 334 0.79 -8.21 27.26
N ALA A 335 0.51 -9.45 27.70
CA ALA A 335 -0.62 -9.77 28.57
C ALA A 335 -0.44 -9.33 30.04
N ASN A 336 0.79 -9.10 30.50
CA ASN A 336 1.10 -8.77 31.90
C ASN A 336 2.08 -7.60 32.05
N CYS A 337 2.35 -6.84 30.97
CA CYS A 337 3.27 -5.71 30.99
C CYS A 337 2.86 -4.62 32.00
N ARG A 338 1.57 -4.50 32.32
CA ARG A 338 1.05 -3.61 33.37
C ARG A 338 1.60 -3.92 34.77
N GLN A 339 2.04 -5.15 35.03
CA GLN A 339 2.58 -5.57 36.32
C GLN A 339 4.10 -5.38 36.46
N ASP A 340 4.81 -5.12 35.36
CA ASP A 340 6.22 -4.65 35.38
C ASP A 340 6.23 -3.12 35.44
N VAL A 341 5.76 -2.60 36.59
CA VAL A 341 5.52 -1.17 36.83
C VAL A 341 6.82 -0.38 36.74
N ASN A 342 7.95 -0.95 37.15
CA ASN A 342 9.25 -0.28 37.13
C ASN A 342 9.99 -0.39 35.78
N LEU A 343 9.42 -1.07 34.78
CA LEU A 343 9.98 -1.27 33.43
C LEU A 343 11.30 -2.06 33.40
N SER A 344 11.51 -2.96 34.35
CA SER A 344 12.75 -3.72 34.46
C SER A 344 12.88 -4.88 33.48
N GLY A 345 11.76 -5.35 32.93
CA GLY A 345 11.69 -6.62 32.18
C GLY A 345 11.48 -7.84 33.08
N THR A 346 11.26 -7.66 34.38
CA THR A 346 10.96 -8.74 35.33
C THR A 346 9.89 -8.31 36.32
N ILE A 347 8.87 -9.14 36.55
CA ILE A 347 7.85 -8.86 37.57
C ILE A 347 8.32 -9.41 38.92
N ASN A 348 8.59 -8.52 39.88
CA ASN A 348 9.12 -8.92 41.19
C ASN A 348 8.67 -7.99 42.33
N THR A 349 9.33 -8.11 43.48
CA THR A 349 8.99 -7.33 44.69
C THR A 349 9.32 -5.84 44.58
N ILE A 350 10.14 -5.42 43.62
CA ILE A 350 10.43 -4.01 43.34
C ILE A 350 9.22 -3.34 42.69
N ASP A 351 8.51 -4.02 41.79
CA ASP A 351 7.23 -3.53 41.25
C ASP A 351 6.20 -3.36 42.36
N MET A 352 6.10 -4.37 43.24
CA MET A 352 5.24 -4.27 44.42
C MET A 352 5.63 -3.11 45.33
N ALA A 353 6.92 -2.87 45.56
CA ALA A 353 7.40 -1.78 46.40
C ALA A 353 7.08 -0.41 45.78
N LEU A 354 7.25 -0.27 44.46
CA LEU A 354 6.89 0.94 43.72
C LEU A 354 5.38 1.19 43.80
N THR A 355 4.54 0.19 43.50
CA THR A 355 3.08 0.31 43.64
C THR A 355 2.68 0.64 45.07
N LYS A 356 3.28 -0.01 46.08
CA LYS A 356 3.02 0.28 47.49
C LYS A 356 3.34 1.72 47.87
N SER A 357 4.40 2.30 47.31
CA SER A 357 4.77 3.71 47.55
C SER A 357 3.75 4.72 47.00
N LYS A 358 2.85 4.26 46.13
CA LYS A 358 1.80 5.05 45.49
C LYS A 358 0.44 4.86 46.15
N ILE A 359 0.31 4.03 47.20
CA ILE A 359 -0.96 3.83 47.92
C ILE A 359 -1.13 4.93 49.00
N PRO A 360 -2.32 5.56 49.12
CA PRO A 360 -3.42 5.58 48.15
C PRO A 360 -3.25 6.74 47.17
N ASN A 361 -3.21 6.42 45.88
CA ASN A 361 -3.33 7.40 44.80
C ASN A 361 -4.59 7.07 44.01
N GLU A 362 -5.21 8.09 43.47
CA GLU A 362 -6.36 7.95 42.57
C GLU A 362 -6.17 8.92 41.42
N LEU A 363 -6.73 8.56 40.27
CA LEU A 363 -6.84 9.47 39.14
C LEU A 363 -8.08 10.34 39.36
N GLY A 364 -7.90 11.66 39.36
CA GLY A 364 -9.00 12.59 39.46
C GLY A 364 -9.96 12.49 38.26
N ALA A 365 -11.04 13.29 38.29
CA ALA A 365 -11.93 13.40 37.16
C ALA A 365 -11.15 13.86 35.91
N CYS A 366 -11.21 13.08 34.84
CA CYS A 366 -10.70 13.50 33.55
C CYS A 366 -11.75 14.35 32.83
N PRO A 367 -11.34 15.43 32.15
CA PRO A 367 -12.22 16.38 31.49
C PRO A 367 -12.94 15.81 30.26
#